data_AF-A0A7X8XQR5-F1
#
_entry.id   AF-A0A7X8XQR5-F1
#
_cell.length_a   1.000
_cell.length_b   1.000
_cell.length_c   1.000
_cell.angle_alpha   90.00
_cell.angle_beta   90.00
_cell.angle_gamma   90.00
#
_symmetry.space_group_name_H-M   'P 1'
#
loop_
_entity.id
_entity.type
_entity.pdbx_description
1 polymer ?
#
loop_
_entity_poly.entity_id
_entity_poly.type
_entity_poly.pdbx_seq_one_letter_code
_entity_poly.pdbx_strand_id
1 'polypeptide(L)'
;MNLTEGSFLCLDIGSSGVHAVATRVCFGRIKTSASAYTESSDLAYAIKTAVDSLEEQIGTRFDKAFVTGNFGQIESKIVSKKSIWSAEHKITQNDILEQIFDFFQGENSVLHIIPLRYDLGGFHNISNPLGHTDRALHSVFNVIAYNSQDLSYIKSVLHSAHLRSGGFFDPMFLLGSTARLASENSIFIDFGAEFTSVSLWTARGPILINKIPIGGADITKSVAQAFNLPISEAERLKVSGMSLIQTDMDRFTPADAKYDITRFDLNEITESIFSEILSQVQEILIPVIEKYNPIKIYISGGGSGIMGLDDVLEKEFNIPVENLGAFGIVNSFAEFIWNSESSRVKAYLERRKKWDKFFGFLTAPLRWRIFSRRKKFIPIMPSTLVWDMRNLDTYTMFESAGIDMIHVDIMDGFYVDNIASGIDELRFIRSRTKSHLHVHLMTENPVNWATEAIASGADTIIVSSGTNGVRRALNKIRAAGKRGGVALHPNTDLEVIAPILRNIDEVMIMSVIPGKSGQVFIEESISKIASLNNTRRKHGLKFKISVDGGINPETAKKCWVAGADFLVAGSFLKKAPDFAAAVQELLEKK
;
A
#
# COMPACT_ATOMS: atom_id res chain seq x y z
N MET A 1 16.73 -8.49 11.27
CA MET A 1 16.27 -9.59 10.39
C MET A 1 17.40 -10.09 9.48
N ASN A 2 17.43 -11.38 9.08
CA ASN A 2 18.31 -11.86 8.02
C ASN A 2 17.68 -11.56 6.65
N LEU A 3 18.37 -10.77 5.82
CA LEU A 3 17.87 -10.34 4.52
C LEU A 3 18.27 -11.28 3.37
N THR A 4 19.12 -12.27 3.63
CA THR A 4 19.52 -13.27 2.62
C THR A 4 18.50 -14.38 2.53
N GLU A 5 18.33 -15.14 3.61
CA GLU A 5 17.23 -16.07 3.84
C GLU A 5 16.83 -15.95 5.31
N GLY A 6 15.58 -15.61 5.56
CA GLY A 6 15.06 -15.47 6.91
C GLY A 6 13.55 -15.41 6.90
N SER A 7 13.00 -15.26 8.10
CA SER A 7 11.59 -15.05 8.32
C SER A 7 11.40 -14.18 9.56
N PHE A 8 10.20 -13.64 9.70
CA PHE A 8 9.78 -13.00 10.94
C PHE A 8 8.31 -13.31 11.21
N LEU A 9 7.99 -13.33 12.50
CA LEU A 9 6.68 -13.64 13.03
C LEU A 9 6.14 -12.42 13.75
N CYS A 10 4.90 -12.04 13.44
CA CYS A 10 4.13 -11.00 14.10
C CYS A 10 2.93 -11.64 14.78
N LEU A 11 2.72 -11.34 16.06
CA LEU A 11 1.60 -11.83 16.86
C LEU A 11 0.76 -10.64 17.32
N ASP A 12 -0.54 -10.70 17.05
CA ASP A 12 -1.57 -9.82 17.60
C ASP A 12 -2.38 -10.59 18.63
N ILE A 13 -2.18 -10.25 19.89
CA ILE A 13 -2.74 -10.94 21.05
C ILE A 13 -4.02 -10.22 21.48
N GLY A 14 -5.18 -10.79 21.14
CA GLY A 14 -6.47 -10.35 21.65
C GLY A 14 -6.90 -11.10 22.91
N SER A 15 -8.00 -10.66 23.53
CA SER A 15 -8.63 -11.38 24.64
C SER A 15 -9.48 -12.57 24.20
N SER A 16 -9.94 -12.58 22.95
CA SER A 16 -10.72 -13.68 22.35
C SER A 16 -9.86 -14.66 21.53
N GLY A 17 -8.60 -14.33 21.26
CA GLY A 17 -7.73 -15.17 20.46
C GLY A 17 -6.45 -14.48 20.01
N VAL A 18 -5.62 -15.22 19.29
CA VAL A 18 -4.35 -14.74 18.75
C VAL A 18 -4.38 -14.80 17.23
N HIS A 19 -4.10 -13.67 16.59
CA HIS A 19 -3.84 -13.62 15.15
C HIS A 19 -2.34 -13.52 14.90
N ALA A 20 -1.82 -14.39 14.06
CA ALA A 20 -0.40 -14.51 13.78
C ALA A 20 -0.14 -14.38 12.28
N VAL A 21 0.91 -13.65 11.91
CA VAL A 21 1.37 -13.52 10.54
C VAL A 21 2.86 -13.84 10.47
N ALA A 22 3.21 -14.83 9.66
CA ALA A 22 4.58 -15.17 9.34
C ALA A 22 4.95 -14.67 7.94
N THR A 23 6.12 -14.04 7.82
CA THR A 23 6.62 -13.51 6.55
C THR A 23 8.00 -14.06 6.24
N ARG A 24 8.16 -14.66 5.06
CA ARG A 24 9.45 -15.17 4.56
C ARG A 24 10.17 -14.11 3.74
N VAL A 25 11.43 -13.89 4.07
CA VAL A 25 12.32 -12.95 3.40
C VAL A 25 13.41 -13.70 2.67
N CYS A 26 13.48 -13.53 1.36
CA CYS A 26 14.56 -14.03 0.54
C CYS A 26 15.15 -12.86 -0.25
N PHE A 27 16.46 -12.68 -0.12
CA PHE A 27 17.23 -11.76 -0.96
C PHE A 27 16.74 -10.31 -0.94
N GLY A 28 16.40 -9.82 0.25
CA GLY A 28 15.92 -8.46 0.50
C GLY A 28 14.50 -8.23 -0.03
N ARG A 29 13.71 -9.29 -0.18
CA ARG A 29 12.31 -9.23 -0.64
C ARG A 29 11.44 -10.17 0.19
N ILE A 30 10.20 -9.77 0.41
CA ILE A 30 9.16 -10.68 0.92
C ILE A 30 8.80 -11.65 -0.20
N LYS A 31 8.77 -12.94 0.12
CA LYS A 31 8.52 -14.02 -0.85
C LYS A 31 7.18 -14.72 -0.64
N THR A 32 6.79 -14.89 0.62
CA THR A 32 5.59 -15.60 1.04
C THR A 32 5.16 -15.06 2.38
N SER A 33 3.86 -14.95 2.60
CA SER A 33 3.26 -14.68 3.91
C SER A 33 2.20 -15.73 4.19
N ALA A 34 2.11 -16.15 5.45
CA ALA A 34 1.07 -17.04 5.96
C ALA A 34 0.43 -16.39 7.19
N SER A 35 -0.85 -16.64 7.41
CA SER A 35 -1.57 -16.18 8.59
C SER A 35 -2.28 -17.33 9.27
N ALA A 36 -2.44 -17.21 10.58
CA ALA A 36 -3.20 -18.15 11.40
C ALA A 36 -3.99 -17.36 12.44
N TYR A 37 -5.22 -17.78 12.70
CA TYR A 37 -6.04 -17.27 13.79
C TYR A 37 -6.40 -18.44 14.70
N THR A 38 -6.16 -18.29 16.00
CA THR A 38 -6.59 -19.28 17.01
C THR A 38 -7.48 -18.58 18.02
N GLU A 39 -8.74 -19.00 18.08
CA GLU A 39 -9.72 -18.53 19.05
C GLU A 39 -9.59 -19.32 20.36
N SER A 40 -9.17 -18.66 21.43
CA SER A 40 -9.07 -19.25 22.78
C SER A 40 -8.80 -18.16 23.81
N SER A 41 -9.40 -18.31 25.00
CA SER A 41 -9.06 -17.50 26.17
C SER A 41 -7.78 -17.96 26.88
N ASP A 42 -7.29 -19.19 26.58
CA ASP A 42 -5.98 -19.64 27.04
C ASP A 42 -4.90 -19.12 26.08
N LEU A 43 -4.22 -18.05 26.51
CA LEU A 43 -3.20 -17.39 25.71
C LEU A 43 -2.04 -18.33 25.34
N ALA A 44 -1.64 -19.24 26.23
CA ALA A 44 -0.54 -20.15 25.97
C ALA A 44 -0.90 -21.16 24.88
N TYR A 45 -2.12 -21.70 24.96
CA TYR A 45 -2.66 -22.57 23.93
C TYR A 45 -2.82 -21.82 22.59
N ALA A 46 -3.37 -20.60 22.61
CA ALA A 46 -3.61 -19.80 21.42
C ALA A 46 -2.31 -19.49 20.66
N ILE A 47 -1.29 -18.99 21.37
CA ILE A 47 0.02 -18.68 20.78
C ILE A 47 0.64 -19.96 20.22
N LYS A 48 0.72 -21.03 21.01
CA LYS A 48 1.37 -22.26 20.58
C LYS A 48 0.73 -22.84 19.32
N THR A 49 -0.60 -22.92 19.29
CA THR A 49 -1.35 -23.46 18.14
C THR A 49 -1.16 -22.62 16.88
N ALA A 50 -1.23 -21.29 17.01
CA ALA A 50 -1.02 -20.38 15.89
C ALA A 50 0.42 -20.48 15.35
N VAL A 51 1.41 -20.59 16.24
CA VAL A 51 2.83 -20.71 15.88
C VAL A 51 3.10 -22.05 15.21
N ASP A 52 2.67 -23.16 15.79
CA ASP A 52 2.87 -24.51 15.24
C ASP A 52 2.29 -24.61 13.81
N SER A 53 1.09 -24.06 13.58
CA SER A 53 0.45 -23.99 12.26
C SER A 53 1.28 -23.17 11.25
N LEU A 54 1.83 -22.03 11.66
CA LEU A 54 2.64 -21.20 10.77
C LEU A 54 4.01 -21.80 10.49
N GLU A 55 4.63 -22.48 11.46
CA GLU A 55 5.89 -23.18 11.27
C GLU A 55 5.75 -24.32 10.26
N GLU A 56 4.62 -25.05 10.30
CA GLU A 56 4.27 -26.07 9.32
C GLU A 56 4.08 -25.47 7.91
N GLN A 57 3.31 -24.38 7.80
CA GLN A 57 3.02 -23.74 6.51
C GLN A 57 4.26 -23.12 5.84
N ILE A 58 5.13 -22.46 6.61
CA ILE A 58 6.34 -21.80 6.06
C ILE A 58 7.50 -22.79 5.92
N GLY A 59 7.48 -23.89 6.67
CA GLY A 59 8.56 -24.88 6.72
C GLY A 59 9.81 -24.36 7.44
N THR A 60 9.65 -23.50 8.44
CA THR A 60 10.74 -22.98 9.28
C THR A 60 10.26 -22.76 10.70
N ARG A 61 11.14 -22.99 11.68
CA ARG A 61 10.87 -22.60 13.06
C ARG A 61 11.14 -21.12 13.29
N PHE A 62 10.42 -20.54 14.24
CA PHE A 62 10.62 -19.17 14.71
C PHE A 62 11.18 -19.18 16.13
N ASP A 63 12.29 -18.47 16.36
CA ASP A 63 12.84 -18.27 17.72
C ASP A 63 12.41 -16.94 18.33
N LYS A 64 11.77 -16.08 17.54
CA LYS A 64 11.49 -14.68 17.88
C LYS A 64 10.19 -14.20 17.24
N ALA A 65 9.34 -13.54 18.03
CA ALA A 65 8.10 -12.93 17.57
C ALA A 65 8.02 -11.45 17.97
N PHE A 66 7.60 -10.59 17.05
CA PHE A 66 7.17 -9.23 17.38
C PHE A 66 5.72 -9.27 17.84
N VAL A 67 5.36 -8.50 18.86
CA VAL A 67 4.07 -8.62 19.55
C VAL A 67 3.31 -7.29 19.58
N THR A 68 2.03 -7.33 19.25
CA THR A 68 1.02 -6.28 19.42
C THR A 68 -0.21 -6.88 20.11
N GLY A 69 -1.13 -6.03 20.58
CA GLY A 69 -2.46 -6.46 21.02
C GLY A 69 -2.90 -5.85 22.35
N ASN A 70 -3.66 -6.63 23.11
CA ASN A 70 -4.17 -6.27 24.42
C ASN A 70 -3.09 -6.45 25.50
N PHE A 71 -2.52 -5.32 25.93
CA PHE A 71 -1.56 -5.24 27.03
C PHE A 71 -2.17 -4.62 28.29
N GLY A 72 -3.51 -4.63 28.40
CA GLY A 72 -4.23 -3.92 29.45
C GLY A 72 -4.37 -2.42 29.18
N GLN A 73 -4.45 -1.65 30.26
CA GLN A 73 -4.62 -0.19 30.20
C GLN A 73 -3.35 0.52 29.75
N ILE A 74 -3.54 1.53 28.89
CA ILE A 74 -2.46 2.31 28.28
C ILE A 74 -2.17 3.58 29.08
N GLU A 75 -0.89 3.93 29.21
CA GLU A 75 -0.45 5.27 29.59
C GLU A 75 0.15 5.97 28.36
N SER A 76 -0.57 6.96 27.80
CA SER A 76 -0.08 7.82 26.72
C SER A 76 0.06 9.25 27.22
N LYS A 77 1.27 9.81 27.20
CA LYS A 77 1.54 11.16 27.74
C LYS A 77 2.44 11.97 26.82
N ILE A 78 2.02 13.21 26.53
CA ILE A 78 2.89 14.21 25.91
C ILE A 78 3.80 14.81 27.00
N VAL A 79 5.12 14.69 26.81
CA VAL A 79 6.13 15.15 27.75
C VAL A 79 7.08 16.13 27.06
N SER A 80 7.38 17.24 27.73
CA SER A 80 8.36 18.24 27.30
C SER A 80 9.64 18.09 28.10
N LYS A 81 10.79 18.03 27.43
CA LYS A 81 12.12 17.96 28.03
C LYS A 81 12.98 19.13 27.53
N LYS A 82 13.88 19.60 28.38
CA LYS A 82 14.81 20.69 28.06
C LYS A 82 16.21 20.36 28.54
N SER A 83 17.18 20.45 27.64
CA SER A 83 18.60 20.42 27.97
C SER A 83 19.18 21.82 27.75
N ILE A 84 20.06 22.25 28.66
CA ILE A 84 20.76 23.53 28.58
C ILE A 84 22.24 23.25 28.88
N TRP A 85 23.12 23.75 28.02
CA TRP A 85 24.57 23.58 28.15
C TRP A 85 25.25 24.92 28.43
N SER A 86 26.44 24.86 29.04
CA SER A 86 27.22 26.05 29.38
C SER A 86 27.80 26.78 28.16
N ALA A 87 27.94 26.08 27.04
CA ALA A 87 28.39 26.60 25.76
C ALA A 87 27.58 26.01 24.61
N GLU A 88 27.69 26.61 23.42
CA GLU A 88 27.11 26.03 22.22
C GLU A 88 27.83 24.73 21.88
N HIS A 89 27.05 23.71 21.53
CA HIS A 89 27.62 22.48 20.99
C HIS A 89 26.69 21.89 19.94
N LYS A 90 27.26 20.99 19.13
CA LYS A 90 26.54 20.28 18.09
C LYS A 90 25.68 19.20 18.74
N ILE A 91 24.37 19.26 18.48
CA ILE A 91 23.40 18.30 19.01
C ILE A 91 23.63 16.93 18.37
N THR A 92 23.73 15.94 19.23
CA THR A 92 24.01 14.54 18.93
C THR A 92 22.83 13.65 19.34
N GLN A 93 22.90 12.38 18.94
CA GLN A 93 21.91 11.40 19.37
C GLN A 93 21.97 11.16 20.88
N ASN A 94 23.15 11.27 21.50
CA ASN A 94 23.31 11.08 22.94
C ASN A 94 22.54 12.14 23.73
N ASP A 95 22.50 13.38 23.26
CA ASP A 95 21.75 14.46 23.91
C ASP A 95 20.24 14.18 23.95
N ILE A 96 19.70 13.56 22.90
CA ILE A 96 18.30 13.12 22.86
C ILE A 96 18.10 11.92 23.79
N LEU A 97 19.03 10.97 23.78
CA LEU A 97 18.97 9.77 24.65
C LEU A 97 18.97 10.15 26.13
N GLU A 98 19.76 11.14 26.54
CA GLU A 98 19.77 11.67 27.90
C GLU A 98 18.41 12.25 28.31
N GLN A 99 17.73 12.98 27.43
CA GLN A 99 16.41 13.54 27.72
C GLN A 99 15.33 12.49 27.96
N ILE A 100 15.46 11.32 27.33
CA ILE A 100 14.46 10.25 27.40
C ILE A 100 14.83 9.15 28.41
N PHE A 101 16.02 9.20 28.99
CA PHE A 101 16.53 8.17 29.90
C PHE A 101 15.60 7.95 31.10
N ASP A 102 15.10 9.04 31.70
CA ASP A 102 14.21 8.98 32.87
C ASP A 102 12.89 8.25 32.58
N PHE A 103 12.45 8.20 31.32
CA PHE A 103 11.20 7.51 30.96
C PHE A 103 11.26 6.01 31.24
N PHE A 104 12.45 5.43 31.27
CA PHE A 104 12.65 3.99 31.51
C PHE A 104 12.80 3.63 33.00
N GLN A 105 12.73 4.59 33.92
CA GLN A 105 12.95 4.38 35.37
C GLN A 105 11.64 4.13 36.15
N GLY A 106 10.49 4.07 35.46
CA GLY A 106 9.16 3.88 36.07
C GLY A 106 8.74 2.42 36.22
N GLU A 107 7.60 2.21 36.89
CA GLU A 107 6.95 0.89 37.01
C GLU A 107 6.37 0.40 35.69
N ASN A 108 6.03 1.32 34.78
CA ASN A 108 5.52 1.02 33.46
C ASN A 108 6.66 0.83 32.46
N SER A 109 6.48 -0.15 31.59
CA SER A 109 7.38 -0.43 30.48
C SER A 109 7.02 0.47 29.31
N VAL A 110 7.94 1.36 28.95
CA VAL A 110 7.81 2.24 27.79
C VAL A 110 8.01 1.42 26.50
N LEU A 111 7.00 1.44 25.62
CA LEU A 111 7.08 0.79 24.31
C LEU A 111 7.49 1.77 23.23
N HIS A 112 6.93 2.99 23.25
CA HIS A 112 7.20 3.99 22.21
C HIS A 112 7.54 5.34 22.82
N ILE A 113 8.57 5.98 22.25
CA ILE A 113 8.92 7.37 22.52
C ILE A 113 8.96 8.07 21.17
N ILE A 114 7.95 8.91 20.93
CA ILE A 114 7.67 9.45 19.60
C ILE A 114 7.97 10.95 19.63
N PRO A 115 9.03 11.41 18.96
CA PRO A 115 9.35 12.83 18.92
C PRO A 115 8.33 13.58 18.05
N LEU A 116 7.61 14.52 18.64
CA LEU A 116 6.61 15.33 17.97
C LEU A 116 7.22 16.62 17.40
N ARG A 117 8.09 17.27 18.17
CA ARG A 117 8.84 18.46 17.74
C ARG A 117 10.09 18.69 18.56
N TYR A 118 11.02 19.43 17.96
CA TYR A 118 12.17 20.01 18.62
C TYR A 118 12.18 21.52 18.43
N ASP A 119 12.65 22.25 19.45
CA ASP A 119 12.86 23.68 19.41
C ASP A 119 14.28 24.01 19.89
N LEU A 120 14.94 24.91 19.16
CA LEU A 120 16.27 25.47 19.38
C LEU A 120 16.15 26.99 19.47
N GLY A 121 17.19 27.70 19.93
CA GLY A 121 17.16 29.15 20.17
C GLY A 121 16.73 30.00 18.98
N GLY A 122 16.95 29.52 17.75
CA GLY A 122 16.51 30.17 16.51
C GLY A 122 15.61 29.32 15.60
N PHE A 123 15.33 28.07 15.96
CA PHE A 123 14.53 27.16 15.13
C PHE A 123 13.40 26.56 15.94
N HIS A 124 12.17 26.83 15.55
CA HIS A 124 10.99 26.27 16.20
C HIS A 124 10.37 25.16 15.36
N ASN A 125 9.82 24.15 16.03
CA ASN A 125 9.04 23.09 15.42
C ASN A 125 9.78 22.26 14.34
N ILE A 126 11.08 22.03 14.52
CA ILE A 126 11.87 21.19 13.59
C ILE A 126 11.64 19.70 13.86
N SER A 127 11.81 18.88 12.83
CA SER A 127 11.62 17.42 12.90
C SER A 127 12.87 16.66 13.32
N ASN A 128 14.06 17.22 13.10
CA ASN A 128 15.33 16.60 13.44
C ASN A 128 16.33 17.66 13.92
N PRO A 129 16.79 17.60 15.19
CA PRO A 129 17.74 18.57 15.73
C PRO A 129 19.19 18.14 15.49
N LEU A 130 19.44 16.91 15.02
CA LEU A 130 20.78 16.35 14.90
C LEU A 130 21.64 17.17 13.95
N GLY A 131 22.80 17.59 14.46
CA GLY A 131 23.78 18.36 13.71
C GLY A 131 23.60 19.88 13.76
N HIS A 132 22.48 20.39 14.29
CA HIS A 132 22.36 21.80 14.64
C HIS A 132 23.28 22.12 15.83
N THR A 133 23.70 23.38 15.92
CA THR A 133 24.53 23.88 17.03
C THR A 133 23.73 24.90 17.82
N ASP A 134 23.57 24.66 19.12
CA ASP A 134 22.82 25.54 20.02
C ASP A 134 23.29 25.36 21.47
N ARG A 135 22.83 26.21 22.38
CA ARG A 135 23.00 26.11 23.85
C ARG A 135 21.84 25.41 24.54
N ALA A 136 20.71 25.24 23.86
CA ALA A 136 19.56 24.57 24.42
C ALA A 136 18.84 23.69 23.39
N LEU A 137 18.32 22.57 23.86
CA LEU A 137 17.44 21.68 23.11
C LEU A 137 16.15 21.50 23.90
N HIS A 138 15.05 21.94 23.33
CA HIS A 138 13.72 21.64 23.82
C HIS A 138 13.09 20.57 22.94
N SER A 139 12.54 19.53 23.55
CA SER A 139 11.97 18.38 22.84
C SER A 139 10.61 18.06 23.40
N VAL A 140 9.66 17.77 22.52
CA VAL A 140 8.33 17.29 22.89
C VAL A 140 8.16 15.88 22.35
N PHE A 141 7.85 14.95 23.25
CA PHE A 141 7.64 13.54 22.95
C PHE A 141 6.21 13.14 23.30
N ASN A 142 5.64 12.19 22.58
CA ASN A 142 4.57 11.35 23.09
C ASN A 142 5.18 10.03 23.56
N VAL A 143 4.94 9.67 24.82
CA VAL A 143 5.44 8.44 25.45
C VAL A 143 4.26 7.50 25.64
N ILE A 144 4.39 6.28 25.11
CA ILE A 144 3.40 5.21 25.24
C ILE A 144 4.00 4.10 26.10
N ALA A 145 3.35 3.82 27.21
CA ALA A 145 3.77 2.83 28.19
C ALA A 145 2.60 1.95 28.65
N TYR A 146 2.95 0.77 29.14
CA TYR A 146 2.01 -0.21 29.69
C TYR A 146 2.58 -0.83 30.96
N ASN A 147 1.72 -1.49 31.75
CA ASN A 147 2.14 -2.13 32.97
C ASN A 147 3.20 -3.21 32.70
N SER A 148 4.31 -3.17 33.44
CA SER A 148 5.43 -4.11 33.22
C SER A 148 5.08 -5.56 33.57
N GLN A 149 4.12 -5.80 34.46
CA GLN A 149 3.69 -7.14 34.86
C GLN A 149 2.94 -7.84 33.72
N ASP A 150 2.01 -7.14 33.05
CA ASP A 150 1.25 -7.69 31.92
C ASP A 150 2.16 -8.11 30.77
N LEU A 151 3.13 -7.25 30.42
CA LEU A 151 4.13 -7.58 29.40
C LEU A 151 5.06 -8.71 29.82
N SER A 152 5.38 -8.82 31.11
CA SER A 152 6.22 -9.91 31.64
C SER A 152 5.48 -11.25 31.60
N TYR A 153 4.17 -11.24 31.88
CA TYR A 153 3.32 -12.41 31.69
C TYR A 153 3.32 -12.86 30.22
N ILE A 154 3.08 -11.95 29.27
CA ILE A 154 3.12 -12.30 27.83
C ILE A 154 4.50 -12.84 27.42
N LYS A 155 5.61 -12.25 27.90
CA LYS A 155 6.96 -12.78 27.67
C LYS A 155 7.13 -14.21 28.18
N SER A 156 6.56 -14.54 29.34
CA SER A 156 6.62 -15.89 29.90
C SER A 156 5.85 -16.90 29.05
N VAL A 157 4.70 -16.49 28.49
CA VAL A 157 3.89 -17.32 27.60
C VAL A 157 4.58 -17.52 26.24
N LEU A 158 5.21 -16.48 25.67
CA LEU A 158 6.02 -16.64 24.46
C LEU A 158 7.14 -17.65 24.68
N HIS A 159 7.79 -17.60 25.85
CA HIS A 159 8.88 -18.53 26.17
C HIS A 159 8.39 -19.99 26.27
N SER A 160 7.17 -20.23 26.78
CA SER A 160 6.60 -21.59 26.80
C SER A 160 6.26 -22.11 25.40
N ALA A 161 6.02 -21.21 24.46
CA ALA A 161 5.89 -21.47 23.02
C ALA A 161 7.22 -21.26 22.25
N HIS A 162 8.38 -21.51 22.89
CA HIS A 162 9.72 -21.46 22.30
C HIS A 162 10.12 -20.12 21.61
N LEU A 163 9.41 -19.03 21.91
CA LEU A 163 9.62 -17.72 21.30
C LEU A 163 10.23 -16.73 22.29
N ARG A 164 11.13 -15.89 21.79
CA ARG A 164 11.58 -14.68 22.47
C ARG A 164 10.82 -13.47 21.96
N SER A 165 10.52 -12.50 22.83
CA SER A 165 9.91 -11.25 22.40
C SER A 165 10.88 -10.42 21.58
N GLY A 166 10.46 -10.00 20.38
CA GLY A 166 11.22 -9.15 19.49
C GLY A 166 11.02 -7.67 19.63
N GLY A 167 10.04 -7.29 20.44
CA GLY A 167 9.56 -5.95 20.68
C GLY A 167 8.06 -6.01 20.89
N PHE A 168 7.55 -5.11 21.73
CA PHE A 168 6.13 -4.89 21.95
C PHE A 168 5.74 -3.59 21.27
N PHE A 169 4.61 -3.59 20.57
CA PHE A 169 4.13 -2.46 19.81
C PHE A 169 2.67 -2.20 20.17
N ASP A 170 2.38 -0.99 20.59
CA ASP A 170 1.01 -0.51 20.72
C ASP A 170 0.20 -0.66 19.39
N PRO A 171 -1.03 -1.18 19.43
CA PRO A 171 -1.86 -1.35 18.22
C PRO A 171 -2.16 -0.05 17.47
N MET A 172 -2.47 1.04 18.19
CA MET A 172 -2.81 2.32 17.56
C MET A 172 -1.57 2.98 16.95
N PHE A 173 -0.42 2.79 17.59
CA PHE A 173 0.88 3.14 17.01
C PHE A 173 1.11 2.48 15.64
N LEU A 174 0.81 1.18 15.52
CA LEU A 174 1.00 0.45 14.27
C LEU A 174 0.08 0.95 13.15
N LEU A 175 -1.22 1.05 13.41
CA LEU A 175 -2.20 1.53 12.43
C LEU A 175 -1.82 2.93 11.90
N GLY A 176 -1.55 3.87 12.80
CA GLY A 176 -1.22 5.24 12.42
C GLY A 176 0.15 5.42 11.78
N SER A 177 1.03 4.41 11.87
CA SER A 177 2.34 4.42 11.21
C SER A 177 2.31 3.88 9.77
N THR A 178 1.26 3.16 9.37
CA THR A 178 1.19 2.47 8.07
C THR A 178 0.00 2.91 7.20
N ALA A 179 -1.18 3.12 7.78
CA ALA A 179 -2.41 3.29 7.01
C ALA A 179 -2.61 4.71 6.45
N ARG A 180 -2.09 5.75 7.13
CA ARG A 180 -2.32 7.16 6.75
C ARG A 180 -1.24 7.70 5.81
N LEU A 181 -1.61 8.75 5.06
CA LEU A 181 -0.62 9.62 4.44
C LEU A 181 0.04 10.52 5.49
N ALA A 182 1.36 10.70 5.38
CA ALA A 182 2.15 11.42 6.39
C ALA A 182 1.71 12.88 6.59
N SER A 183 1.09 13.52 5.59
CA SER A 183 0.60 14.90 5.64
C SER A 183 -0.78 15.08 6.27
N GLU A 184 -1.49 13.99 6.55
CA GLU A 184 -2.89 14.04 6.96
C GLU A 184 -3.05 13.90 8.47
N ASN A 185 -4.00 14.66 9.01
CA ASN A 185 -4.50 14.44 10.37
C ASN A 185 -5.63 13.41 10.28
N SER A 186 -5.55 12.36 11.08
CA SER A 186 -6.45 11.22 10.98
C SER A 186 -6.78 10.65 12.35
N ILE A 187 -8.01 10.16 12.49
CA ILE A 187 -8.47 9.43 13.66
C ILE A 187 -8.37 7.93 13.39
N PHE A 188 -8.05 7.15 14.41
CA PHE A 188 -8.12 5.70 14.40
C PHE A 188 -9.05 5.26 15.52
N ILE A 189 -9.97 4.34 15.22
CA ILE A 189 -10.86 3.71 16.20
C ILE A 189 -10.78 2.19 16.01
N ASP A 190 -10.39 1.48 17.06
CA ASP A 190 -10.35 0.02 17.06
C ASP A 190 -11.40 -0.53 18.00
N PHE A 191 -12.36 -1.27 17.43
CA PHE A 191 -13.44 -1.91 18.16
C PHE A 191 -13.01 -3.33 18.54
N GLY A 192 -12.21 -3.43 19.60
CA GLY A 192 -11.73 -4.69 20.16
C GLY A 192 -12.77 -5.39 21.04
N ALA A 193 -12.42 -6.59 21.53
CA ALA A 193 -13.30 -7.37 22.38
C ALA A 193 -13.42 -6.79 23.81
N GLU A 194 -12.29 -6.49 24.47
CA GLU A 194 -12.29 -5.87 25.81
C GLU A 194 -12.25 -4.34 25.80
N PHE A 195 -11.66 -3.75 24.76
CA PHE A 195 -11.43 -2.31 24.70
C PHE A 195 -11.84 -1.75 23.34
N THR A 196 -12.39 -0.55 23.37
CA THR A 196 -12.46 0.32 22.20
C THR A 196 -11.30 1.32 22.29
N SER A 197 -10.34 1.24 21.37
CA SER A 197 -9.18 2.14 21.37
C SER A 197 -9.40 3.29 20.42
N VAL A 198 -9.01 4.51 20.81
CA VAL A 198 -9.10 5.70 19.96
C VAL A 198 -7.76 6.40 19.90
N SER A 199 -7.42 6.95 18.74
CA SER A 199 -6.21 7.74 18.56
C SER A 199 -6.39 8.87 17.56
N LEU A 200 -5.74 10.00 17.81
CA LEU A 200 -5.61 11.09 16.86
C LEU A 200 -4.15 11.27 16.45
N TRP A 201 -3.94 11.28 15.14
CA TRP A 201 -2.65 11.44 14.50
C TRP A 201 -2.58 12.75 13.75
N THR A 202 -1.40 13.35 13.78
CA THR A 202 -1.04 14.50 12.96
C THR A 202 0.12 14.15 12.05
N ALA A 203 0.53 15.09 11.20
CA ALA A 203 1.77 14.97 10.44
C ALA A 203 3.02 14.72 11.30
N ARG A 204 2.98 15.02 12.61
CA ARG A 204 4.07 14.82 13.56
C ARG A 204 4.01 13.52 14.35
N GLY A 205 2.91 12.77 14.25
CA GLY A 205 2.68 11.55 15.02
C GLY A 205 1.42 11.59 15.88
N PRO A 206 1.23 10.61 16.76
CA PRO A 206 0.06 10.52 17.62
C PRO A 206 0.14 11.57 18.72
N ILE A 207 -0.94 12.32 18.88
CA ILE A 207 -1.09 13.32 19.94
C ILE A 207 -2.11 12.89 21.00
N LEU A 208 -2.86 11.83 20.71
CA LEU A 208 -3.82 11.21 21.59
C LEU A 208 -3.86 9.71 21.29
N ILE A 209 -3.78 8.89 22.33
CA ILE A 209 -4.13 7.46 22.29
C ILE A 209 -4.82 7.16 23.61
N ASN A 210 -6.00 6.55 23.55
CA ASN A 210 -6.79 6.21 24.72
C ASN A 210 -7.47 4.85 24.52
N LYS A 211 -7.74 4.14 25.62
CA LYS A 211 -8.46 2.86 25.64
C LYS A 211 -9.69 2.98 26.54
N ILE A 212 -10.84 2.80 25.93
CA ILE A 212 -12.13 2.76 26.61
C ILE A 212 -12.36 1.32 27.06
N PRO A 213 -12.60 1.04 28.36
CA PRO A 213 -12.77 -0.32 28.90
C PRO A 213 -14.17 -0.90 28.62
N ILE A 214 -14.65 -0.73 27.39
CA ILE A 214 -15.88 -1.32 26.88
C ILE A 214 -15.66 -1.73 25.43
N GLY A 215 -16.09 -2.94 25.07
CA GLY A 215 -15.87 -3.49 23.74
C GLY A 215 -16.89 -4.53 23.31
N GLY A 216 -16.54 -5.28 22.27
CA GLY A 216 -17.43 -6.29 21.67
C GLY A 216 -17.83 -7.41 22.63
N ALA A 217 -17.03 -7.72 23.65
CA ALA A 217 -17.34 -8.75 24.64
C ALA A 217 -18.47 -8.30 25.59
N ASP A 218 -18.60 -7.01 25.85
CA ASP A 218 -19.67 -6.48 26.71
C ASP A 218 -21.01 -6.51 25.98
N ILE A 219 -21.02 -6.25 24.68
CA ILE A 219 -22.17 -6.49 23.81
C ILE A 219 -22.58 -7.97 23.89
N THR A 220 -21.62 -8.89 23.74
CA THR A 220 -21.88 -10.34 23.81
C THR A 220 -22.45 -10.77 25.16
N LYS A 221 -21.92 -10.25 26.28
CA LYS A 221 -22.45 -10.54 27.63
C LYS A 221 -23.89 -10.06 27.78
N SER A 222 -24.21 -8.85 27.27
CA SER A 222 -25.56 -8.30 27.31
C SER A 222 -26.55 -9.16 26.50
N VAL A 223 -26.16 -9.59 25.30
CA VAL A 223 -26.98 -10.52 24.47
C VAL A 223 -27.17 -11.86 25.18
N ALA A 224 -26.10 -12.43 25.74
CA ALA A 224 -26.15 -13.70 26.48
C ALA A 224 -27.10 -13.62 27.68
N GLN A 225 -27.03 -12.53 28.44
CA GLN A 225 -27.89 -12.32 29.60
C GLN A 225 -29.35 -12.09 29.21
N ALA A 226 -29.60 -11.24 28.21
CA ALA A 226 -30.95 -10.87 27.78
C ALA A 226 -31.72 -12.07 27.19
N PHE A 227 -31.05 -12.92 26.41
CA PHE A 227 -31.68 -14.10 25.79
C PHE A 227 -31.42 -15.40 26.55
N ASN A 228 -30.72 -15.36 27.69
CA ASN A 228 -30.32 -16.53 28.47
C ASN A 228 -29.60 -17.60 27.62
N LEU A 229 -28.58 -17.16 26.88
CA LEU A 229 -27.80 -17.98 25.94
C LEU A 229 -26.38 -18.26 26.46
N PRO A 230 -25.76 -19.38 26.05
CA PRO A 230 -24.31 -19.55 26.18
C PRO A 230 -23.55 -18.42 25.47
N ILE A 231 -22.41 -18.00 26.03
CA ILE A 231 -21.58 -16.91 25.47
C ILE A 231 -21.22 -17.15 23.99
N SER A 232 -20.91 -18.40 23.61
CA SER A 232 -20.58 -18.75 22.23
C SER A 232 -21.76 -18.57 21.26
N GLU A 233 -22.98 -18.86 21.71
CA GLU A 233 -24.18 -18.62 20.89
C GLU A 233 -24.48 -17.13 20.80
N ALA A 234 -24.35 -16.39 21.90
CA ALA A 234 -24.52 -14.94 21.90
C ALA A 234 -23.51 -14.23 20.98
N GLU A 235 -22.24 -14.67 20.96
CA GLU A 235 -21.22 -14.15 20.05
C GLU A 235 -21.62 -14.42 18.60
N ARG A 236 -22.04 -15.65 18.28
CA ARG A 236 -22.52 -16.01 16.94
C ARG A 236 -23.68 -15.11 16.52
N LEU A 237 -24.68 -14.91 17.39
CA LEU A 237 -25.82 -14.02 17.12
C LEU A 237 -25.39 -12.58 16.87
N LYS A 238 -24.51 -12.04 17.71
CA LYS A 238 -23.97 -10.69 17.54
C LYS A 238 -23.30 -10.55 16.18
N VAL A 239 -22.38 -11.47 15.84
CA VAL A 239 -21.63 -11.42 14.58
C VAL A 239 -22.52 -11.57 13.36
N SER A 240 -23.52 -12.46 13.39
CA SER A 240 -24.38 -12.71 12.22
C SER A 240 -25.57 -11.75 12.10
N GLY A 241 -26.06 -11.22 13.21
CA GLY A 241 -27.36 -10.59 13.30
C GLY A 241 -27.33 -9.09 13.59
N MET A 242 -26.32 -8.58 14.29
CA MET A 242 -26.29 -7.18 14.74
C MET A 242 -26.21 -6.21 13.54
N SER A 243 -27.00 -5.13 13.59
CA SER A 243 -26.96 -4.03 12.63
C SER A 243 -27.21 -2.71 13.35
N LEU A 244 -26.43 -1.67 13.00
CA LEU A 244 -26.65 -0.31 13.48
C LEU A 244 -27.58 0.50 12.57
N ILE A 245 -27.92 -0.04 11.40
CA ILE A 245 -28.96 0.48 10.52
C ILE A 245 -30.22 -0.33 10.78
N GLN A 246 -31.21 0.28 11.41
CA GLN A 246 -32.50 -0.34 11.68
C GLN A 246 -33.49 -0.08 10.55
N THR A 247 -34.25 -1.12 10.17
CA THR A 247 -35.34 -1.05 9.19
C THR A 247 -36.62 -1.65 9.77
N ASP A 248 -37.79 -1.24 9.26
CA ASP A 248 -39.08 -1.81 9.69
C ASP A 248 -39.15 -3.34 9.48
N MET A 249 -38.40 -3.86 8.51
CA MET A 249 -38.32 -5.30 8.21
C MET A 249 -37.55 -6.09 9.26
N ASP A 250 -36.76 -5.46 10.12
CA ASP A 250 -35.95 -6.16 11.13
C ASP A 250 -36.81 -6.87 12.18
N ARG A 251 -38.05 -6.40 12.41
CA ARG A 251 -39.05 -7.07 13.28
C ARG A 251 -39.53 -8.41 12.75
N PHE A 252 -39.34 -8.67 11.46
CA PHE A 252 -39.72 -9.91 10.79
C PHE A 252 -38.51 -10.69 10.28
N THR A 253 -37.32 -10.11 10.40
CA THR A 253 -36.07 -10.73 9.94
C THR A 253 -35.50 -11.54 11.10
N PRO A 254 -35.44 -12.88 11.02
CA PRO A 254 -34.87 -13.68 12.08
C PRO A 254 -33.36 -13.41 12.18
N ALA A 255 -32.90 -13.01 13.37
CA ALA A 255 -31.48 -13.09 13.71
C ALA A 255 -31.09 -14.54 13.94
N ASP A 256 -31.99 -15.34 14.52
CA ASP A 256 -31.84 -16.77 14.67
C ASP A 256 -33.17 -17.52 14.80
N ALA A 257 -33.40 -18.44 13.87
CA ALA A 257 -34.63 -19.20 13.80
C ALA A 257 -34.77 -20.29 14.88
N LYS A 258 -33.67 -20.73 15.51
CA LYS A 258 -33.69 -21.75 16.58
C LYS A 258 -34.20 -21.15 17.89
N TYR A 259 -33.86 -19.89 18.16
CA TYR A 259 -34.25 -19.19 19.39
C TYR A 259 -35.44 -18.25 19.21
N ASP A 260 -35.99 -18.14 18.00
CA ASP A 260 -37.09 -17.22 17.64
C ASP A 260 -36.75 -15.76 17.99
N ILE A 261 -35.50 -15.37 17.73
CA ILE A 261 -34.98 -14.02 17.99
C ILE A 261 -34.98 -13.25 16.67
N THR A 262 -35.63 -12.10 16.64
CA THR A 262 -35.60 -11.21 15.48
C THR A 262 -34.38 -10.29 15.52
N ARG A 263 -34.00 -9.73 14.38
CA ARG A 263 -32.94 -8.71 14.30
C ARG A 263 -33.32 -7.46 15.12
N PHE A 264 -34.60 -7.13 15.18
CA PHE A 264 -35.09 -6.04 16.04
C PHE A 264 -34.78 -6.30 17.52
N ASP A 265 -35.12 -7.48 18.05
CA ASP A 265 -34.88 -7.83 19.46
C ASP A 265 -33.38 -7.77 19.79
N LEU A 266 -32.54 -8.29 18.89
CA LEU A 266 -31.08 -8.25 19.04
C LEU A 266 -30.57 -6.80 19.05
N ASN A 267 -31.01 -5.99 18.08
CA ASN A 267 -30.55 -4.63 17.93
C ASN A 267 -30.93 -3.77 19.15
N GLU A 268 -32.13 -3.93 19.71
CA GLU A 268 -32.59 -3.19 20.89
C GLU A 268 -31.63 -3.36 22.10
N ILE A 269 -31.13 -4.58 22.32
CA ILE A 269 -30.17 -4.87 23.38
C ILE A 269 -28.80 -4.27 23.06
N THR A 270 -28.33 -4.44 21.82
CA THR A 270 -26.98 -4.02 21.43
C THR A 270 -26.84 -2.51 21.30
N GLU A 271 -27.92 -1.79 20.97
CA GLU A 271 -27.94 -0.34 20.76
C GLU A 271 -27.56 0.42 22.04
N SER A 272 -28.04 -0.02 23.21
CA SER A 272 -27.69 0.62 24.48
C SER A 272 -26.19 0.60 24.77
N ILE A 273 -25.54 -0.55 24.54
CA ILE A 273 -24.11 -0.73 24.79
C ILE A 273 -23.29 0.02 23.74
N PHE A 274 -23.72 -0.03 22.47
CA PHE A 274 -23.05 0.70 21.41
C PHE A 274 -23.15 2.22 21.60
N SER A 275 -24.30 2.72 22.06
CA SER A 275 -24.48 4.13 22.40
C SER A 275 -23.53 4.58 23.51
N GLU A 276 -23.30 3.74 24.53
CA GLU A 276 -22.32 4.01 25.58
C GLU A 276 -20.88 4.08 25.02
N ILE A 277 -20.50 3.12 24.16
CA ILE A 277 -19.20 3.15 23.47
C ILE A 277 -19.06 4.46 22.67
N LEU A 278 -20.06 4.79 21.86
CA LEU A 278 -20.02 5.97 21.00
C LEU A 278 -19.94 7.27 21.83
N SER A 279 -20.67 7.35 22.94
CA SER A 279 -20.63 8.48 23.85
C SER A 279 -19.24 8.71 24.45
N GLN A 280 -18.57 7.64 24.89
CA GLN A 280 -17.19 7.75 25.40
C GLN A 280 -16.19 8.09 24.29
N VAL A 281 -16.38 7.56 23.08
CA VAL A 281 -15.57 7.93 21.91
C VAL A 281 -15.74 9.42 21.59
N GLN A 282 -16.97 9.94 21.61
CA GLN A 282 -17.26 11.36 21.38
C GLN A 282 -16.59 12.26 22.42
N GLU A 283 -16.71 11.93 23.71
CA GLU A 283 -16.09 12.70 24.80
C GLU A 283 -14.59 12.88 24.57
N ILE A 284 -13.93 11.84 24.07
CA ILE A 284 -12.50 11.84 23.78
C ILE A 284 -12.18 12.60 22.47
N LEU A 285 -12.98 12.42 21.42
CA LEU A 285 -12.66 12.90 20.08
C LEU A 285 -13.12 14.32 19.78
N ILE A 286 -14.27 14.77 20.29
CA ILE A 286 -14.82 16.11 19.97
C ILE A 286 -13.80 17.24 20.25
N PRO A 287 -13.16 17.32 21.43
CA PRO A 287 -12.23 18.42 21.73
C PRO A 287 -11.01 18.44 20.80
N VAL A 288 -10.61 17.28 20.27
CA VAL A 288 -9.44 17.16 19.41
C VAL A 288 -9.79 17.29 17.93
N ILE A 289 -11.00 16.92 17.52
CA ILE A 289 -11.54 17.18 16.18
C ILE A 289 -11.55 18.69 15.91
N GLU A 290 -12.13 19.48 16.83
CA GLU A 290 -12.19 20.94 16.71
C GLU A 290 -10.80 21.59 16.60
N LYS A 291 -9.84 21.04 17.35
CA LYS A 291 -8.48 21.60 17.42
C LYS A 291 -7.61 21.24 16.22
N TYR A 292 -7.74 20.03 15.68
CA TYR A 292 -6.80 19.49 14.69
C TYR A 292 -7.41 19.22 13.32
N ASN A 293 -8.73 19.33 13.15
CA ASN A 293 -9.43 19.16 11.89
C ASN A 293 -9.00 17.89 11.12
N PRO A 294 -9.14 16.70 11.72
CA PRO A 294 -8.84 15.45 11.03
C PRO A 294 -9.75 15.30 9.81
N ILE A 295 -9.18 14.78 8.72
CA ILE A 295 -9.90 14.67 7.44
C ILE A 295 -10.39 13.24 7.15
N LYS A 296 -10.03 12.28 8.01
CA LYS A 296 -10.35 10.87 7.83
C LYS A 296 -10.35 10.10 9.15
N ILE A 297 -11.30 9.19 9.29
CA ILE A 297 -11.38 8.20 10.36
C ILE A 297 -11.02 6.84 9.76
N TYR A 298 -10.15 6.08 10.43
CA TYR A 298 -9.87 4.68 10.09
C TYR A 298 -10.44 3.79 11.19
N ILE A 299 -11.19 2.75 10.83
CA ILE A 299 -11.72 1.79 11.79
C ILE A 299 -11.09 0.40 11.62
N SER A 300 -10.87 -0.30 12.73
CA SER A 300 -10.35 -1.67 12.76
C SER A 300 -10.90 -2.45 13.98
N GLY A 301 -10.38 -3.65 14.20
CA GLY A 301 -10.78 -4.55 15.28
C GLY A 301 -11.97 -5.43 14.89
N GLY A 302 -12.21 -6.50 15.65
CA GLY A 302 -13.27 -7.47 15.35
C GLY A 302 -14.67 -6.84 15.22
N GLY A 303 -14.93 -5.78 16.00
CA GLY A 303 -16.18 -5.03 15.94
C GLY A 303 -16.31 -4.13 14.70
N SER A 304 -15.26 -3.92 13.91
CA SER A 304 -15.37 -3.10 12.69
C SER A 304 -16.24 -3.73 11.60
N GLY A 305 -16.57 -5.01 11.73
CA GLY A 305 -17.47 -5.73 10.82
C GLY A 305 -18.97 -5.52 11.10
N ILE A 306 -19.34 -4.75 12.13
CA ILE A 306 -20.75 -4.47 12.44
C ILE A 306 -21.38 -3.69 11.29
N MET A 307 -22.52 -4.17 10.79
CA MET A 307 -23.24 -3.57 9.67
C MET A 307 -23.68 -2.13 10.00
N GLY A 308 -23.28 -1.17 9.16
CA GLY A 308 -23.64 0.25 9.29
C GLY A 308 -22.80 1.07 10.26
N LEU A 309 -21.73 0.50 10.82
CA LEU A 309 -20.83 1.20 11.73
C LEU A 309 -20.12 2.39 11.07
N ASP A 310 -19.66 2.21 9.83
CA ASP A 310 -19.08 3.25 9.00
C ASP A 310 -20.05 4.42 8.80
N ASP A 311 -21.29 4.14 8.36
CA ASP A 311 -22.32 5.16 8.15
C ASP A 311 -22.64 5.96 9.42
N VAL A 312 -22.74 5.27 10.57
CA VAL A 312 -22.99 5.91 11.87
C VAL A 312 -21.85 6.84 12.25
N LEU A 313 -20.59 6.39 12.11
CA LEU A 313 -19.42 7.20 12.44
C LEU A 313 -19.24 8.39 11.49
N GLU A 314 -19.47 8.20 10.18
CA GLU A 314 -19.43 9.28 9.19
C GLU A 314 -20.46 10.34 9.51
N LYS A 315 -21.69 9.94 9.82
CA LYS A 315 -22.78 10.85 10.19
C LYS A 315 -22.48 11.59 11.50
N GLU A 316 -21.96 10.87 12.50
CA GLU A 316 -21.72 11.40 13.83
C GLU A 316 -20.60 12.44 13.84
N PHE A 317 -19.48 12.14 13.16
CA PHE A 317 -18.31 13.01 13.18
C PHE A 317 -18.21 13.94 11.96
N ASN A 318 -19.03 13.73 10.93
CA ASN A 318 -18.95 14.43 9.64
C ASN A 318 -17.54 14.36 9.02
N ILE A 319 -16.91 13.19 9.13
CA ILE A 319 -15.58 12.88 8.62
C ILE A 319 -15.64 11.54 7.88
N PRO A 320 -15.10 11.42 6.66
CA PRO A 320 -15.09 10.15 5.92
C PRO A 320 -14.42 9.01 6.70
N VAL A 321 -14.99 7.82 6.63
CA VAL A 321 -14.53 6.61 7.33
C VAL A 321 -13.93 5.61 6.33
N GLU A 322 -12.80 5.01 6.68
CA GLU A 322 -12.22 3.87 5.97
C GLU A 322 -12.10 2.68 6.91
N ASN A 323 -12.70 1.55 6.52
CA ASN A 323 -12.64 0.32 7.30
C ASN A 323 -11.43 -0.54 6.88
N LEU A 324 -10.45 -0.65 7.78
CA LEU A 324 -9.26 -1.49 7.61
C LEU A 324 -9.54 -2.97 7.90
N GLY A 325 -10.76 -3.29 8.35
CA GLY A 325 -11.23 -4.62 8.69
C GLY A 325 -10.70 -5.14 10.03
N ALA A 326 -11.18 -6.34 10.40
CA ALA A 326 -10.86 -6.99 11.67
C ALA A 326 -9.37 -7.30 11.87
N PHE A 327 -8.60 -7.37 10.79
CA PHE A 327 -7.17 -7.68 10.80
C PHE A 327 -6.29 -6.48 10.42
N GLY A 328 -6.80 -5.25 10.56
CA GLY A 328 -6.04 -4.04 10.19
C GLY A 328 -4.74 -3.89 10.98
N ILE A 329 -4.75 -4.19 12.30
CA ILE A 329 -3.57 -4.08 13.19
C ILE A 329 -2.46 -5.03 12.75
N VAL A 330 -2.75 -6.32 12.63
CA VAL A 330 -1.72 -7.32 12.29
C VAL A 330 -1.17 -7.17 10.87
N ASN A 331 -2.00 -6.72 9.91
CA ASN A 331 -1.55 -6.40 8.56
C ASN A 331 -0.59 -5.20 8.58
N SER A 332 -0.96 -4.14 9.30
CA SER A 332 -0.10 -2.97 9.56
C SER A 332 1.19 -3.37 10.27
N PHE A 333 1.14 -4.36 11.15
CA PHE A 333 2.29 -4.80 11.92
C PHE A 333 3.39 -5.41 11.04
N ALA A 334 3.03 -6.35 10.16
CA ALA A 334 3.98 -6.97 9.26
C ALA A 334 4.64 -5.94 8.33
N GLU A 335 3.85 -4.99 7.83
CA GLU A 335 4.34 -3.89 7.01
C GLU A 335 5.30 -2.97 7.80
N PHE A 336 4.93 -2.59 9.02
CA PHE A 336 5.76 -1.76 9.90
C PHE A 336 7.14 -2.40 10.14
N ILE A 337 7.16 -3.69 10.50
CA ILE A 337 8.41 -4.43 10.73
C ILE A 337 9.26 -4.46 9.45
N TRP A 338 8.65 -4.68 8.28
CA TRP A 338 9.36 -4.66 7.01
C TRP A 338 9.94 -3.27 6.67
N ASN A 339 9.14 -2.22 6.87
CA ASN A 339 9.54 -0.83 6.59
C ASN A 339 10.69 -0.38 7.51
N SER A 340 10.75 -0.88 8.75
CA SER A 340 11.86 -0.61 9.68
C SER A 340 13.22 -1.13 9.16
N GLU A 341 13.21 -2.14 8.29
CA GLU A 341 14.42 -2.72 7.68
C GLU A 341 14.84 -2.02 6.37
N SER A 342 14.09 -1.02 5.91
CA SER A 342 14.26 -0.39 4.58
C SER A 342 15.70 0.09 4.30
N SER A 343 16.38 0.73 5.25
CA SER A 343 17.78 1.17 5.11
C SER A 343 18.74 -0.01 4.95
N ARG A 344 18.54 -1.08 5.74
CA ARG A 344 19.35 -2.31 5.67
C ARG A 344 19.08 -3.06 4.37
N VAL A 345 17.84 -3.09 3.90
CA VAL A 345 17.43 -3.65 2.59
C VAL A 345 18.10 -2.89 1.45
N LYS A 346 18.05 -1.54 1.45
CA LYS A 346 18.75 -0.71 0.45
C LYS A 346 20.25 -1.03 0.42
N ALA A 347 20.92 -0.99 1.56
CA ALA A 347 22.35 -1.29 1.66
C ALA A 347 22.69 -2.74 1.25
N TYR A 348 21.84 -3.72 1.58
CA TYR A 348 22.00 -5.10 1.14
C TYR A 348 21.88 -5.22 -0.39
N LEU A 349 20.86 -4.62 -0.99
CA LEU A 349 20.64 -4.64 -2.43
C LEU A 349 21.77 -3.93 -3.19
N GLU A 350 22.30 -2.83 -2.65
CA GLU A 350 23.47 -2.14 -3.21
C GLU A 350 24.74 -2.98 -3.13
N ARG A 351 25.02 -3.60 -1.98
CA ARG A 351 26.16 -4.53 -1.82
C ARG A 351 26.03 -5.71 -2.77
N ARG A 352 24.84 -6.28 -2.89
CA ARG A 352 24.58 -7.37 -3.83
C ARG A 352 24.81 -6.94 -5.28
N LYS A 353 24.32 -5.75 -5.69
CA LYS A 353 24.63 -5.20 -7.03
C LYS A 353 26.14 -5.03 -7.25
N LYS A 354 26.91 -4.63 -6.23
CA LYS A 354 28.38 -4.55 -6.30
C LYS A 354 29.02 -5.94 -6.40
N TRP A 355 28.56 -6.91 -5.61
CA TRP A 355 29.01 -8.30 -5.64
C TRP A 355 28.66 -8.99 -6.97
N ASP A 356 27.46 -8.78 -7.52
CA ASP A 356 27.05 -9.28 -8.84
C ASP A 356 27.93 -8.70 -9.95
N LYS A 357 28.33 -7.42 -9.84
CA LYS A 357 29.32 -6.80 -10.75
C LYS A 357 30.73 -7.38 -10.58
N PHE A 358 31.17 -7.60 -9.33
CA PHE A 358 32.50 -8.11 -9.00
C PHE A 358 32.67 -9.61 -9.33
N PHE A 359 31.67 -10.44 -9.05
CA PHE A 359 31.65 -11.83 -9.51
C PHE A 359 31.36 -11.94 -11.00
N GLY A 360 30.58 -11.03 -11.57
CA GLY A 360 30.49 -10.87 -13.02
C GLY A 360 31.86 -10.62 -13.66
N PHE A 361 32.76 -9.94 -12.95
CA PHE A 361 34.16 -9.71 -13.34
C PHE A 361 35.08 -10.93 -13.08
N LEU A 362 34.93 -11.64 -11.95
CA LEU A 362 35.73 -12.84 -11.61
C LEU A 362 35.31 -14.10 -12.39
N THR A 363 34.03 -14.22 -12.77
CA THR A 363 33.53 -15.29 -13.64
C THR A 363 33.69 -14.96 -15.13
N ALA A 364 34.18 -13.76 -15.46
CA ALA A 364 34.46 -13.34 -16.83
C ALA A 364 35.48 -14.22 -17.58
N PRO A 365 36.55 -14.76 -16.95
CA PRO A 365 37.50 -15.62 -17.67
C PRO A 365 36.99 -17.05 -17.87
N LEU A 366 36.11 -17.56 -16.98
CA LEU A 366 35.55 -18.93 -17.08
C LEU A 366 34.24 -19.01 -17.88
N ARG A 367 33.54 -17.89 -18.10
CA ARG A 367 32.40 -17.80 -19.04
C ARG A 367 32.83 -17.52 -20.48
N TRP A 368 34.13 -17.54 -20.77
CA TRP A 368 34.66 -17.37 -22.13
C TRP A 368 34.58 -18.69 -22.92
N ARG A 369 33.35 -19.21 -23.09
CA ARG A 369 32.96 -20.10 -24.20
C ARG A 369 31.46 -20.40 -24.29
N ILE A 370 30.59 -19.46 -23.91
CA ILE A 370 29.23 -19.44 -24.45
C ILE A 370 28.92 -17.99 -24.83
N PHE A 371 28.86 -17.73 -26.13
CA PHE A 371 28.60 -16.42 -26.73
C PHE A 371 27.32 -15.79 -26.14
N SER A 372 27.42 -14.88 -25.17
CA SER A 372 26.31 -13.98 -24.85
C SER A 372 26.38 -12.75 -25.76
N ARG A 373 25.68 -12.82 -26.89
CA ARG A 373 25.29 -11.61 -27.63
C ARG A 373 24.66 -10.63 -26.64
N ARG A 374 25.11 -9.37 -26.60
CA ARG A 374 24.37 -8.28 -25.92
C ARG A 374 22.90 -8.39 -26.35
N LYS A 375 21.97 -8.57 -25.40
CA LYS A 375 20.53 -8.54 -25.73
C LYS A 375 20.26 -7.22 -26.45
N LYS A 376 19.83 -7.32 -27.71
CA LYS A 376 19.53 -6.18 -28.57
C LYS A 376 18.16 -5.66 -28.13
N PHE A 377 18.06 -4.37 -27.79
CA PHE A 377 16.79 -3.74 -27.43
C PHE A 377 15.77 -3.91 -28.57
N ILE A 378 14.57 -4.38 -28.23
CA ILE A 378 13.48 -4.60 -29.18
C ILE A 378 12.47 -3.46 -29.06
N PRO A 379 12.37 -2.54 -30.05
CA PRO A 379 11.42 -1.43 -30.05
C PRO A 379 9.98 -1.83 -30.44
N ILE A 380 9.54 -3.02 -30.03
CA ILE A 380 8.19 -3.55 -30.29
C ILE A 380 7.53 -3.80 -28.93
N MET A 381 6.27 -3.34 -28.79
CA MET A 381 5.49 -3.49 -27.57
C MET A 381 4.21 -4.28 -27.87
N PRO A 382 4.03 -5.50 -27.33
CA PRO A 382 2.75 -6.18 -27.42
C PRO A 382 1.69 -5.44 -26.58
N SER A 383 0.53 -5.12 -27.18
CA SER A 383 -0.63 -4.52 -26.48
C SER A 383 -1.45 -5.58 -25.75
N THR A 384 -1.60 -5.45 -24.43
CA THR A 384 -2.33 -6.42 -23.60
C THR A 384 -3.78 -6.67 -24.00
N LEU A 385 -4.40 -5.80 -24.80
CA LEU A 385 -5.79 -5.94 -25.29
C LEU A 385 -6.10 -7.27 -25.99
N VAL A 386 -5.10 -7.98 -26.51
CA VAL A 386 -5.31 -9.24 -27.25
C VAL A 386 -4.64 -10.46 -26.60
N TRP A 387 -4.10 -10.32 -25.39
CA TRP A 387 -3.50 -11.43 -24.64
C TRP A 387 -4.19 -11.63 -23.29
N ASP A 388 -4.32 -12.90 -22.89
CA ASP A 388 -4.69 -13.22 -21.52
C ASP A 388 -3.47 -13.02 -20.62
N MET A 389 -3.48 -11.91 -19.89
CA MET A 389 -2.41 -11.54 -18.98
C MET A 389 -2.44 -12.33 -17.68
N ARG A 390 -3.49 -13.13 -17.40
CA ARG A 390 -3.52 -14.06 -16.26
C ARG A 390 -2.73 -15.33 -16.52
N ASN A 391 -2.51 -15.68 -17.79
CA ASN A 391 -1.68 -16.80 -18.17
C ASN A 391 -0.18 -16.47 -18.00
N LEU A 392 0.52 -17.24 -17.16
CA LEU A 392 1.95 -17.08 -16.91
C LEU A 392 2.82 -17.35 -18.15
N ASP A 393 2.34 -18.19 -19.06
CA ASP A 393 3.05 -18.51 -20.31
C ASP A 393 3.15 -17.29 -21.21
N THR A 394 2.20 -16.36 -21.15
CA THR A 394 2.22 -15.09 -21.91
C THR A 394 3.49 -14.29 -21.58
N TYR A 395 3.85 -14.16 -20.31
CA TYR A 395 5.05 -13.44 -19.87
C TYR A 395 6.32 -14.16 -20.27
N THR A 396 6.34 -15.49 -20.12
CA THR A 396 7.48 -16.33 -20.50
C THR A 396 7.74 -16.25 -22.01
N MET A 397 6.68 -16.25 -22.82
CA MET A 397 6.74 -16.07 -24.27
C MET A 397 7.30 -14.69 -24.64
N PHE A 398 6.81 -13.62 -24.01
CA PHE A 398 7.33 -12.27 -24.22
C PHE A 398 8.82 -12.17 -23.86
N GLU A 399 9.21 -12.66 -22.68
CA GLU A 399 10.60 -12.64 -22.22
C GLU A 399 11.53 -13.44 -23.15
N SER A 400 11.08 -14.62 -23.60
CA SER A 400 11.84 -15.50 -24.49
C SER A 400 12.06 -14.87 -25.87
N ALA A 401 11.11 -14.07 -26.34
CA ALA A 401 11.24 -13.30 -27.57
C ALA A 401 12.04 -11.99 -27.41
N GLY A 402 12.48 -11.65 -26.20
CA GLY A 402 13.29 -10.47 -25.91
C GLY A 402 12.47 -9.18 -25.75
N ILE A 403 11.17 -9.28 -25.45
CA ILE A 403 10.30 -8.14 -25.20
C ILE A 403 10.60 -7.55 -23.82
N ASP A 404 11.17 -6.34 -23.81
CA ASP A 404 11.52 -5.61 -22.60
C ASP A 404 10.47 -4.54 -22.20
N MET A 405 9.48 -4.28 -23.07
CA MET A 405 8.41 -3.29 -22.87
C MET A 405 7.05 -3.89 -23.23
N ILE A 406 6.06 -3.74 -22.34
CA ILE A 406 4.68 -4.22 -22.56
C ILE A 406 3.76 -3.01 -22.61
N HIS A 407 2.88 -2.95 -23.61
CA HIS A 407 1.93 -1.87 -23.79
C HIS A 407 0.59 -2.23 -23.15
N VAL A 408 0.05 -1.35 -22.29
CA VAL A 408 -1.22 -1.55 -21.58
C VAL A 408 -2.15 -0.40 -21.89
N ASP A 409 -3.28 -0.71 -22.52
CA ASP A 409 -4.36 0.24 -22.79
C ASP A 409 -5.36 0.22 -21.64
N ILE A 410 -5.63 1.38 -21.03
CA ILE A 410 -6.69 1.56 -20.03
C ILE A 410 -7.78 2.43 -20.62
N MET A 411 -9.00 1.93 -20.62
CA MET A 411 -10.19 2.58 -21.17
C MET A 411 -11.29 2.64 -20.11
N ASP A 412 -11.85 3.83 -19.86
CA ASP A 412 -12.77 4.06 -18.75
C ASP A 412 -14.26 4.02 -19.12
N GLY A 413 -14.60 3.83 -20.40
CA GLY A 413 -16.00 3.87 -20.85
C GLY A 413 -16.57 5.28 -21.02
N PHE A 414 -15.84 6.32 -20.60
CA PHE A 414 -16.27 7.72 -20.70
C PHE A 414 -15.54 8.46 -21.82
N TYR A 415 -14.24 8.23 -21.98
CA TYR A 415 -13.45 8.81 -23.07
C TYR A 415 -13.58 8.04 -24.38
N VAL A 416 -13.74 6.72 -24.26
CA VAL A 416 -14.06 5.79 -25.35
C VAL A 416 -15.14 4.84 -24.85
N ASP A 417 -16.05 4.40 -25.73
CA ASP A 417 -17.23 3.61 -25.32
C ASP A 417 -16.88 2.25 -24.71
N ASN A 418 -15.74 1.67 -25.09
CA ASN A 418 -15.31 0.37 -24.57
C ASN A 418 -14.55 0.53 -23.26
N ILE A 419 -14.81 -0.39 -22.32
CA ILE A 419 -14.02 -0.54 -21.10
C ILE A 419 -13.04 -1.70 -21.32
N ALA A 420 -11.75 -1.44 -21.17
CA ALA A 420 -10.71 -2.43 -21.35
C ALA A 420 -9.50 -2.08 -20.48
N SER A 421 -9.04 -3.10 -19.75
CA SER A 421 -8.07 -3.00 -18.67
C SER A 421 -8.42 -1.96 -17.60
N GLY A 422 -7.92 -2.17 -16.39
CA GLY A 422 -8.09 -1.24 -15.28
C GLY A 422 -6.83 -1.14 -14.44
N ILE A 423 -6.89 -0.30 -13.42
CA ILE A 423 -5.79 -0.12 -12.45
C ILE A 423 -5.43 -1.43 -11.77
N ASP A 424 -6.42 -2.27 -11.43
CA ASP A 424 -6.17 -3.57 -10.81
C ASP A 424 -5.49 -4.56 -11.77
N GLU A 425 -5.85 -4.53 -13.05
CA GLU A 425 -5.18 -5.35 -14.07
C GLU A 425 -3.74 -4.87 -14.30
N LEU A 426 -3.50 -3.57 -14.33
CA LEU A 426 -2.15 -3.00 -14.40
C LEU A 426 -1.31 -3.44 -13.19
N ARG A 427 -1.88 -3.37 -11.97
CA ARG A 427 -1.21 -3.83 -10.74
C ARG A 427 -0.91 -5.32 -10.79
N PHE A 428 -1.85 -6.12 -11.31
CA PHE A 428 -1.67 -7.54 -11.51
C PHE A 428 -0.53 -7.82 -12.52
N ILE A 429 -0.54 -7.19 -13.69
CA ILE A 429 0.53 -7.31 -14.70
C ILE A 429 1.90 -6.96 -14.09
N ARG A 430 1.98 -5.85 -13.36
CA ARG A 430 3.21 -5.42 -12.68
C ARG A 430 3.74 -6.47 -11.72
N SER A 431 2.86 -7.18 -11.01
CA SER A 431 3.26 -8.26 -10.08
C SER A 431 3.89 -9.47 -10.78
N ARG A 432 3.60 -9.66 -12.08
CA ARG A 432 4.02 -10.84 -12.86
C ARG A 432 5.26 -10.62 -13.73
N THR A 433 5.61 -9.37 -14.05
CA THR A 433 6.75 -9.06 -14.93
C THR A 433 7.70 -8.03 -14.33
N LYS A 434 8.92 -7.93 -14.87
CA LYS A 434 9.86 -6.81 -14.68
C LYS A 434 10.01 -5.92 -15.92
N SER A 435 9.36 -6.28 -17.03
CA SER A 435 9.33 -5.46 -18.24
C SER A 435 8.81 -4.07 -17.92
N HIS A 436 9.27 -3.09 -18.68
CA HIS A 436 8.83 -1.71 -18.58
C HIS A 436 7.37 -1.61 -19.02
N LEU A 437 6.51 -1.04 -18.18
CA LEU A 437 5.08 -0.93 -18.47
C LEU A 437 4.79 0.42 -19.11
N HIS A 438 4.39 0.36 -20.38
CA HIS A 438 4.02 1.49 -21.21
C HIS A 438 2.48 1.61 -21.23
N VAL A 439 1.91 2.54 -20.47
CA VAL A 439 0.47 2.66 -20.24
C VAL A 439 -0.13 3.79 -21.07
N HIS A 440 -1.15 3.50 -21.85
CA HIS A 440 -1.95 4.47 -22.59
C HIS A 440 -3.30 4.66 -21.90
N LEU A 441 -3.57 5.90 -21.47
CA LEU A 441 -4.78 6.29 -20.76
C LEU A 441 -5.79 6.91 -21.74
N MET A 442 -6.74 6.10 -22.20
CA MET A 442 -7.92 6.52 -22.94
C MET A 442 -9.03 6.84 -21.93
N THR A 443 -8.84 7.92 -21.15
CA THR A 443 -9.67 8.22 -19.97
C THR A 443 -10.03 9.71 -19.86
N GLU A 444 -11.23 10.03 -19.37
CA GLU A 444 -11.75 11.40 -19.33
C GLU A 444 -10.97 12.31 -18.36
N ASN A 445 -10.58 11.77 -17.19
CA ASN A 445 -9.82 12.49 -16.17
C ASN A 445 -8.36 12.01 -16.09
N PRO A 446 -7.46 12.51 -16.95
CA PRO A 446 -6.09 12.00 -17.06
C PRO A 446 -5.25 12.23 -15.79
N VAL A 447 -5.62 13.17 -14.91
CA VAL A 447 -4.85 13.45 -13.69
C VAL A 447 -5.03 12.34 -12.66
N ASN A 448 -6.27 11.91 -12.43
CA ASN A 448 -6.58 10.86 -11.47
C ASN A 448 -6.03 9.52 -11.96
N TRP A 449 -6.35 9.15 -13.20
CA TRP A 449 -5.86 7.92 -13.82
C TRP A 449 -4.33 7.84 -13.89
N ALA A 450 -3.63 8.94 -14.20
CA ALA A 450 -2.17 8.95 -14.16
C ALA A 450 -1.63 8.72 -12.74
N THR A 451 -2.31 9.23 -11.71
CA THR A 451 -1.91 9.04 -10.30
C THR A 451 -1.99 7.57 -9.91
N GLU A 452 -3.10 6.93 -10.25
CA GLU A 452 -3.35 5.53 -9.94
C GLU A 452 -2.46 4.59 -10.77
N ALA A 453 -2.20 4.93 -12.03
CA ALA A 453 -1.28 4.18 -12.89
C ALA A 453 0.16 4.22 -12.34
N ILE A 454 0.62 5.38 -11.84
CA ILE A 454 1.92 5.52 -11.18
C ILE A 454 1.99 4.61 -9.94
N ALA A 455 0.97 4.66 -9.08
CA ALA A 455 0.89 3.83 -7.88
C ALA A 455 0.88 2.32 -8.21
N SER A 456 0.30 1.96 -9.36
CA SER A 456 0.20 0.57 -9.83
C SER A 456 1.40 0.09 -10.65
N GLY A 457 2.45 0.92 -10.75
CA GLY A 457 3.74 0.52 -11.30
C GLY A 457 3.95 0.79 -12.78
N ALA A 458 3.18 1.72 -13.37
CA ALA A 458 3.46 2.23 -14.71
C ALA A 458 4.84 2.92 -14.78
N ASP A 459 5.52 2.77 -15.91
CA ASP A 459 6.86 3.34 -16.14
C ASP A 459 6.85 4.48 -17.18
N THR A 460 5.99 4.35 -18.20
CA THR A 460 5.64 5.43 -19.13
C THR A 460 4.13 5.56 -19.16
N ILE A 461 3.63 6.79 -19.03
CA ILE A 461 2.19 7.08 -19.05
C ILE A 461 1.91 8.05 -20.20
N ILE A 462 1.07 7.62 -21.13
CA ILE A 462 0.62 8.39 -22.29
C ILE A 462 -0.83 8.82 -22.04
N VAL A 463 -1.09 10.12 -22.03
CA VAL A 463 -2.44 10.68 -21.87
C VAL A 463 -3.02 11.13 -23.20
N SER A 464 -4.31 10.95 -23.43
CA SER A 464 -4.92 11.37 -24.69
C SER A 464 -5.01 12.90 -24.82
N SER A 465 -4.66 13.43 -26.00
CA SER A 465 -4.63 14.88 -26.29
C SER A 465 -5.99 15.57 -26.19
N GLY A 466 -7.09 14.81 -26.30
CA GLY A 466 -8.46 15.35 -26.28
C GLY A 466 -9.07 15.53 -24.89
N THR A 467 -8.27 15.51 -23.82
CA THR A 467 -8.76 15.57 -22.43
C THR A 467 -8.39 16.87 -21.73
N ASN A 468 -9.22 17.31 -20.79
CA ASN A 468 -8.90 18.46 -19.96
C ASN A 468 -7.85 18.09 -18.91
N GLY A 469 -6.81 18.91 -18.76
CA GLY A 469 -5.80 18.72 -17.73
C GLY A 469 -4.55 17.93 -18.13
N VAL A 470 -4.33 17.68 -19.43
CA VAL A 470 -3.10 17.03 -19.97
C VAL A 470 -1.82 17.59 -19.35
N ARG A 471 -1.64 18.92 -19.32
CA ARG A 471 -0.43 19.54 -18.71
C ARG A 471 -0.28 19.22 -17.22
N ARG A 472 -1.38 19.17 -16.47
CA ARG A 472 -1.36 18.84 -15.05
C ARG A 472 -0.98 17.37 -14.85
N ALA A 473 -1.55 16.46 -15.65
CA ALA A 473 -1.21 15.05 -15.62
C ALA A 473 0.28 14.83 -15.94
N LEU A 474 0.79 15.45 -17.01
CA LEU A 474 2.20 15.37 -17.39
C LEU A 474 3.16 15.91 -16.31
N ASN A 475 2.80 17.01 -15.64
CA ASN A 475 3.59 17.52 -14.52
C ASN A 475 3.59 16.55 -13.34
N LYS A 476 2.44 15.92 -13.04
CA LYS A 476 2.32 14.92 -11.96
C LYS A 476 3.14 13.66 -12.26
N ILE A 477 3.07 13.16 -13.49
CA ILE A 477 3.88 12.02 -13.97
C ILE A 477 5.37 12.30 -13.80
N ARG A 478 5.82 13.48 -14.23
CA ARG A 478 7.22 13.88 -14.13
C ARG A 478 7.68 14.06 -12.68
N ALA A 479 6.84 14.63 -11.82
CA ALA A 479 7.12 14.80 -10.40
C ALA A 479 7.31 13.45 -9.69
N ALA A 480 6.65 12.39 -10.17
CA ALA A 480 6.83 11.03 -9.69
C ALA A 480 8.07 10.31 -10.27
N GLY A 481 8.90 11.00 -11.07
CA GLY A 481 10.07 10.42 -11.73
C GLY A 481 9.75 9.43 -12.85
N LYS A 482 8.51 9.46 -13.37
CA LYS A 482 8.06 8.60 -14.49
C LYS A 482 8.11 9.36 -15.81
N ARG A 483 8.09 8.62 -16.93
CA ARG A 483 8.08 9.22 -18.27
C ARG A 483 6.65 9.54 -18.69
N GLY A 484 6.42 10.76 -19.17
CA GLY A 484 5.08 11.25 -19.56
C GLY A 484 5.00 11.61 -21.04
N GLY A 485 3.94 11.17 -21.71
CA GLY A 485 3.70 11.47 -23.12
C GLY A 485 2.24 11.75 -23.44
N VAL A 486 1.98 12.06 -24.71
CA VAL A 486 0.63 12.37 -25.20
C VAL A 486 0.30 11.54 -26.43
N ALA A 487 -0.91 10.97 -26.46
CA ALA A 487 -1.47 10.30 -27.63
C ALA A 487 -2.26 11.28 -28.49
N LEU A 488 -2.01 11.25 -29.79
CA LEU A 488 -2.71 12.02 -30.82
C LEU A 488 -3.61 11.09 -31.61
N HIS A 489 -4.90 11.40 -31.66
CA HIS A 489 -5.87 10.65 -32.45
C HIS A 489 -5.67 10.90 -33.95
N PRO A 490 -6.17 10.00 -34.82
CA PRO A 490 -6.03 10.14 -36.27
C PRO A 490 -6.55 11.47 -36.83
N ASN A 491 -7.56 12.08 -36.18
CA ASN A 491 -8.16 13.34 -36.61
C ASN A 491 -7.64 14.57 -35.85
N THR A 492 -6.70 14.40 -34.91
CA THR A 492 -6.14 15.53 -34.16
C THR A 492 -4.90 16.09 -34.85
N ASP A 493 -4.84 17.41 -35.01
CA ASP A 493 -3.70 18.09 -35.61
C ASP A 493 -2.49 18.15 -34.67
N LEU A 494 -1.29 18.08 -35.25
CA LEU A 494 -0.03 18.16 -34.51
C LEU A 494 0.14 19.48 -33.75
N GLU A 495 -0.52 20.55 -34.22
CA GLU A 495 -0.47 21.86 -33.59
C GLU A 495 -0.99 21.85 -32.15
N VAL A 496 -1.94 20.97 -31.83
CA VAL A 496 -2.53 20.82 -30.49
C VAL A 496 -1.46 20.54 -29.44
N ILE A 497 -0.42 19.77 -29.79
CA ILE A 497 0.65 19.40 -28.85
C ILE A 497 1.92 20.25 -29.00
N ALA A 498 2.01 21.11 -30.01
CA ALA A 498 3.19 21.95 -30.25
C ALA A 498 3.65 22.72 -28.98
N PRO A 499 2.75 23.29 -28.16
CA PRO A 499 3.13 24.01 -26.93
C PRO A 499 3.72 23.16 -25.80
N ILE A 500 3.72 21.83 -25.90
CA ILE A 500 4.19 20.91 -24.84
C ILE A 500 5.33 19.99 -25.30
N LEU A 501 5.70 19.98 -26.59
CA LEU A 501 6.71 19.07 -27.15
C LEU A 501 8.09 19.12 -26.46
N ARG A 502 8.44 20.24 -25.82
CA ARG A 502 9.70 20.38 -25.07
C ARG A 502 9.68 19.71 -23.69
N ASN A 503 8.50 19.36 -23.19
CA ASN A 503 8.27 18.95 -21.80
C ASN A 503 7.64 17.56 -21.68
N ILE A 504 7.71 16.76 -22.75
CA ILE A 504 7.21 15.39 -22.81
C ILE A 504 8.30 14.44 -23.29
N ASP A 505 8.21 13.18 -22.85
CA ASP A 505 9.15 12.12 -23.17
C ASP A 505 8.77 11.34 -24.43
N GLU A 506 7.49 11.37 -24.80
CA GLU A 506 6.93 10.55 -25.87
C GLU A 506 5.67 11.19 -26.49
N VAL A 507 5.52 11.01 -27.79
CA VAL A 507 4.30 11.31 -28.54
C VAL A 507 3.88 10.04 -29.24
N MET A 508 2.67 9.58 -28.92
CA MET A 508 2.06 8.43 -29.57
C MET A 508 1.14 8.90 -30.69
N ILE A 509 1.30 8.31 -31.87
CA ILE A 509 0.40 8.50 -33.00
C ILE A 509 -0.55 7.30 -33.03
N MET A 510 -1.84 7.56 -32.84
CA MET A 510 -2.87 6.56 -33.11
C MET A 510 -3.02 6.41 -34.62
N SER A 511 -2.77 5.22 -35.15
CA SER A 511 -2.99 4.84 -36.56
C SER A 511 -4.29 4.07 -36.75
N VAL A 512 -5.15 4.06 -35.74
CA VAL A 512 -6.53 3.56 -35.75
C VAL A 512 -7.38 4.46 -34.87
N ILE A 513 -8.71 4.32 -34.94
CA ILE A 513 -9.59 5.01 -33.99
C ILE A 513 -9.39 4.37 -32.61
N PRO A 514 -9.16 5.14 -31.54
CA PRO A 514 -8.96 4.59 -30.20
C PRO A 514 -10.21 3.84 -29.71
N GLY A 515 -9.99 2.91 -28.78
CA GLY A 515 -11.07 2.15 -28.14
C GLY A 515 -11.35 0.76 -28.72
N LYS A 516 -10.68 0.30 -29.79
CA LYS A 516 -10.91 -1.06 -30.34
C LYS A 516 -9.64 -1.69 -30.92
N SER A 517 -9.45 -2.99 -30.67
CA SER A 517 -8.34 -3.77 -31.25
C SER A 517 -8.67 -4.32 -32.65
N GLY A 518 -7.64 -4.68 -33.43
CA GLY A 518 -7.79 -5.38 -34.71
C GLY A 518 -8.23 -4.54 -35.91
N GLN A 519 -8.18 -3.21 -35.80
CA GLN A 519 -8.54 -2.29 -36.88
C GLN A 519 -7.45 -2.17 -37.95
N VAL A 520 -7.85 -1.69 -39.14
CA VAL A 520 -6.96 -1.43 -40.28
C VAL A 520 -6.19 -0.14 -40.05
N PHE A 521 -4.91 -0.15 -40.40
CA PHE A 521 -4.01 1.00 -40.31
C PHE A 521 -4.51 2.17 -41.18
N ILE A 522 -4.54 3.37 -40.62
CA ILE A 522 -4.88 4.62 -41.30
C ILE A 522 -3.60 5.19 -41.91
N GLU A 523 -3.50 5.14 -43.25
CA GLU A 523 -2.26 5.43 -43.98
C GLU A 523 -1.80 6.89 -43.81
N GLU A 524 -2.75 7.82 -43.61
CA GLU A 524 -2.50 9.23 -43.36
C GLU A 524 -1.65 9.45 -42.10
N SER A 525 -1.66 8.53 -41.14
CA SER A 525 -0.83 8.60 -39.93
C SER A 525 0.67 8.58 -40.24
N ILE A 526 1.10 8.02 -41.38
CA ILE A 526 2.50 8.07 -41.84
C ILE A 526 2.97 9.52 -42.04
N SER A 527 2.11 10.37 -42.62
CA SER A 527 2.43 11.78 -42.85
C SER A 527 2.61 12.55 -41.53
N LYS A 528 1.82 12.20 -40.50
CA LYS A 528 1.94 12.76 -39.15
C LYS A 528 3.22 12.33 -38.46
N ILE A 529 3.60 11.06 -38.55
CA ILE A 529 4.86 10.53 -38.02
C ILE A 529 6.04 11.28 -38.65
N ALA A 530 6.05 11.41 -39.98
CA ALA A 530 7.11 12.12 -40.71
C ALA A 530 7.20 13.61 -40.33
N SER A 531 6.04 14.30 -40.24
CA SER A 531 5.97 15.70 -39.86
C SER A 531 6.45 15.95 -38.43
N LEU A 532 6.08 15.06 -37.51
CA LEU A 532 6.51 15.11 -36.12
C LEU A 532 8.02 14.82 -35.99
N ASN A 533 8.54 13.85 -36.73
CA ASN A 533 9.97 13.56 -36.79
C ASN A 533 10.78 14.74 -37.35
N ASN A 534 10.28 15.38 -38.41
CA ASN A 534 10.90 16.60 -38.96
C ASN A 534 10.91 17.74 -37.93
N THR A 535 9.79 17.96 -37.23
CA THR A 535 9.69 18.94 -36.13
C THR A 535 10.70 18.62 -35.02
N ARG A 536 10.79 17.35 -34.61
CA ARG A 536 11.74 16.88 -33.60
C ARG A 536 13.19 17.17 -34.00
N ARG A 537 13.57 16.87 -35.25
CA ARG A 537 14.92 17.10 -35.78
C ARG A 537 15.22 18.59 -35.93
N LYS A 538 14.30 19.36 -36.52
CA LYS A 538 14.44 20.81 -36.74
C LYS A 538 14.66 21.57 -35.44
N HIS A 539 14.00 21.16 -34.36
CA HIS A 539 14.04 21.86 -33.07
C HIS A 539 14.89 21.16 -32.00
N GLY A 540 15.62 20.09 -32.35
CA GLY A 540 16.49 19.37 -31.42
C GLY A 540 15.76 18.75 -30.21
N LEU A 541 14.51 18.33 -30.40
CA LEU A 541 13.66 17.80 -29.34
C LEU A 541 14.01 16.33 -29.06
N LYS A 542 13.77 15.89 -27.81
CA LYS A 542 14.22 14.56 -27.33
C LYS A 542 13.11 13.52 -27.17
N PHE A 543 11.86 13.89 -27.42
CA PHE A 543 10.74 12.96 -27.28
C PHE A 543 10.85 11.79 -28.26
N LYS A 544 10.29 10.65 -27.86
CA LYS A 544 10.14 9.45 -28.68
C LYS A 544 8.83 9.49 -29.46
N ILE A 545 8.80 8.83 -30.62
CA ILE A 545 7.59 8.69 -31.42
C ILE A 545 7.16 7.22 -31.37
N SER A 546 6.00 6.94 -30.79
CA SER A 546 5.37 5.62 -30.85
C SER A 546 4.18 5.61 -31.79
N VAL A 547 3.86 4.45 -32.33
CA VAL A 547 2.71 4.25 -33.21
C VAL A 547 1.88 3.11 -32.67
N ASP A 548 0.57 3.35 -32.51
CA ASP A 548 -0.37 2.38 -31.98
C ASP A 548 -1.57 2.14 -32.92
N GLY A 549 -1.77 0.86 -33.24
CA GLY A 549 -2.85 0.36 -34.09
C GLY A 549 -2.41 -0.09 -35.48
N GLY A 550 -2.90 -1.25 -35.93
CA GLY A 550 -2.73 -1.72 -37.32
C GLY A 550 -1.29 -2.10 -37.73
N ILE A 551 -0.40 -2.36 -36.77
CA ILE A 551 1.00 -2.71 -37.05
C ILE A 551 1.12 -4.16 -37.57
N ASN A 552 1.71 -4.28 -38.76
CA ASN A 552 2.11 -5.50 -39.45
C ASN A 552 3.46 -5.25 -40.17
N PRO A 553 4.07 -6.23 -40.85
CA PRO A 553 5.38 -6.05 -41.50
C PRO A 553 5.42 -4.88 -42.50
N GLU A 554 4.37 -4.68 -43.29
CA GLU A 554 4.28 -3.59 -44.26
C GLU A 554 4.16 -2.23 -43.56
N THR A 555 3.24 -2.09 -42.61
CA THR A 555 2.98 -0.80 -41.92
C THR A 555 4.11 -0.46 -40.94
N ALA A 556 4.74 -1.45 -40.31
CA ALA A 556 5.92 -1.28 -39.47
C ALA A 556 7.06 -0.64 -40.28
N LYS A 557 7.34 -1.17 -41.48
CA LYS A 557 8.37 -0.61 -42.38
C LYS A 557 8.10 0.85 -42.70
N LYS A 558 6.86 1.20 -43.07
CA LYS A 558 6.47 2.59 -43.36
C LYS A 558 6.65 3.50 -42.13
N CYS A 559 6.26 3.03 -40.94
CA CYS A 559 6.44 3.78 -39.69
C CYS A 559 7.91 4.00 -39.34
N TRP A 560 8.76 2.98 -39.53
CA TRP A 560 10.21 3.10 -39.34
C TRP A 560 10.84 4.13 -40.27
N VAL A 561 10.46 4.11 -41.56
CA VAL A 561 10.94 5.08 -42.55
C VAL A 561 10.48 6.50 -42.20
N ALA A 562 9.24 6.66 -41.74
CA ALA A 562 8.70 7.95 -41.32
C ALA A 562 9.37 8.50 -40.04
N GLY A 563 9.98 7.63 -39.22
CA GLY A 563 10.81 8.01 -38.08
C GLY A 563 10.23 7.66 -36.71
N ALA A 564 9.36 6.65 -36.63
CA ALA A 564 8.95 6.05 -35.37
C ALA A 564 10.15 5.46 -34.60
N ASP A 565 10.09 5.49 -33.28
CA ASP A 565 11.05 4.85 -32.37
C ASP A 565 10.52 3.55 -31.80
N PHE A 566 9.20 3.44 -31.59
CA PHE A 566 8.53 2.26 -31.04
C PHE A 566 7.24 1.94 -31.80
N LEU A 567 6.88 0.66 -31.87
CA LEU A 567 5.60 0.21 -32.43
C LEU A 567 4.83 -0.63 -31.42
N VAL A 568 3.54 -0.35 -31.28
CA VAL A 568 2.60 -1.16 -30.52
C VAL A 568 1.92 -2.14 -31.48
N ALA A 569 2.08 -3.44 -31.24
CA ALA A 569 1.55 -4.48 -32.10
C ALA A 569 0.71 -5.47 -31.29
N GLY A 570 -0.58 -5.58 -31.61
CA GLY A 570 -1.50 -6.52 -30.98
C GLY A 570 -1.85 -7.68 -31.89
N SER A 571 -2.87 -7.47 -32.73
CA SER A 571 -3.53 -8.50 -33.54
C SER A 571 -2.59 -9.29 -34.45
N PHE A 572 -1.58 -8.66 -35.04
CA PHE A 572 -0.58 -9.34 -35.88
C PHE A 572 0.22 -10.37 -35.07
N LEU A 573 0.82 -9.95 -33.95
CA LEU A 573 1.61 -10.83 -33.09
C LEU A 573 0.76 -11.95 -32.46
N LYS A 574 -0.51 -11.66 -32.14
CA LYS A 574 -1.43 -12.67 -31.56
C LYS A 574 -1.83 -13.75 -32.56
N LYS A 575 -1.94 -13.42 -33.84
CA LYS A 575 -2.31 -14.37 -34.92
C LYS A 575 -1.12 -15.18 -35.42
N ALA A 576 0.11 -14.76 -35.12
CA ALA A 576 1.31 -15.42 -35.60
C ALA A 576 1.50 -16.79 -34.93
N PRO A 577 1.84 -17.85 -35.70
CA PRO A 577 2.12 -19.17 -35.13
C PRO A 577 3.42 -19.21 -34.31
N ASP A 578 4.38 -18.34 -34.66
CA ASP A 578 5.63 -18.14 -33.91
C ASP A 578 5.75 -16.66 -33.54
N PHE A 579 5.58 -16.37 -32.25
CA PHE A 579 5.65 -15.01 -31.71
C PHE A 579 7.04 -14.38 -31.90
N ALA A 580 8.12 -15.14 -31.70
CA ALA A 580 9.48 -14.60 -31.79
C ALA A 580 9.83 -14.27 -33.25
N ALA A 581 9.44 -15.13 -34.20
CA ALA A 581 9.60 -14.87 -35.62
C ALA A 581 8.82 -13.62 -36.06
N ALA A 582 7.56 -13.48 -35.63
CA ALA A 582 6.74 -12.31 -35.94
C ALA A 582 7.31 -11.01 -35.35
N VAL A 583 7.87 -11.05 -34.15
CA VAL A 583 8.61 -9.91 -33.58
C VAL A 583 9.81 -9.53 -34.46
N GLN A 584 10.57 -10.49 -34.97
CA GLN A 584 11.69 -10.19 -35.88
C GLN A 584 11.21 -9.58 -37.20
N GLU A 585 10.09 -10.07 -37.75
CA GLU A 585 9.52 -9.55 -38.99
C GLU A 585 9.16 -8.06 -38.88
N LEU A 586 8.62 -7.63 -37.74
CA LEU A 586 8.33 -6.21 -37.48
C LEU A 586 9.58 -5.33 -37.32
N LEU A 587 10.75 -5.92 -37.05
CA LEU A 587 12.01 -5.18 -36.91
C LEU A 587 12.71 -4.94 -38.26
N GLU A 588 12.25 -5.56 -39.34
CA GLU A 588 12.87 -5.43 -40.66
C GLU A 588 12.66 -4.01 -41.21
N LYS A 589 13.77 -3.28 -41.37
CA LYS A 589 13.76 -1.89 -41.88
C LYS A 589 14.05 -1.77 -43.38
N LYS A 590 14.23 -2.89 -44.08
CA LYS A 590 14.72 -2.92 -45.48
C LYS A 590 13.60 -3.09 -46.49
#